data_AF-A0A7W6DV79-F1
#
_entry.id   AF-A0A7W6DV79-F1
#
_cell.length_a   1.000
_cell.length_b   1.000
_cell.length_c   1.000
_cell.angle_alpha   90.00
_cell.angle_beta   90.00
_cell.angle_gamma   90.00
#
_symmetry.space_group_name_H-M   'P 1'
#
loop_
_entity.id
_entity.type
_entity.pdbx_description
1 polymer ?
#
loop_
_entity_poly.entity_id
_entity_poly.type
_entity_poly.pdbx_seq_one_letter_code
_entity_poly.pdbx_strand_id
1 'polypeptide(L)'
;MMMSERQFFNVEPEVAGGLAEGTVLDRSSHPPVVSKVHYRVEGWLGDALIESFPVFLLRQEAWNAVVAEGLTGARIDHAEIPPV
;
A
#
# COMPACT_ATOMS: atom_id res chain seq x y z
N MET A 1 -30.46 -16.24 14.88
CA MET A 1 -29.38 -15.83 13.98
C MET A 1 -28.79 -14.56 14.55
N MET A 2 -27.70 -14.66 15.31
CA MET A 2 -27.01 -13.47 15.84
C MET A 2 -26.25 -12.82 14.69
N MET A 3 -26.59 -11.57 14.39
CA MET A 3 -25.73 -10.73 13.56
C MET A 3 -24.52 -10.40 14.43
N SER A 4 -23.32 -10.86 14.07
CA SER A 4 -22.12 -10.46 14.79
C SER A 4 -21.94 -8.95 14.66
N GLU A 5 -21.69 -8.27 15.77
CA GLU A 5 -21.31 -6.85 15.74
C GLU A 5 -20.04 -6.71 14.88
N ARG A 6 -20.08 -5.88 13.84
CA ARG A 6 -18.88 -5.61 13.03
C ARG A 6 -17.97 -4.72 13.85
N GLN A 7 -16.83 -5.26 14.28
CA GLN A 7 -15.74 -4.46 14.83
C GLN A 7 -14.96 -3.82 13.67
N PHE A 8 -14.80 -2.51 13.72
CA PHE A 8 -13.95 -1.77 12.79
C PHE A 8 -12.68 -1.35 13.51
N PHE A 9 -11.55 -1.45 12.81
CA PHE A 9 -10.25 -1.00 13.29
C PHE A 9 -9.80 0.19 12.46
N ASN A 10 -9.22 1.19 13.11
CA ASN A 10 -8.45 2.22 12.41
C ASN A 10 -7.01 1.70 12.28
N VAL A 11 -6.50 1.66 11.06
CA VAL A 11 -5.11 1.28 10.79
C VAL A 11 -4.43 2.52 10.23
N GLU A 12 -3.41 3.02 10.93
CA GLU A 12 -2.62 4.18 10.51
C GLU A 12 -1.32 3.68 9.87
N PRO A 13 -1.12 3.92 8.55
CA PRO A 13 0.12 3.59 7.86
C PRO A 13 1.31 4.45 8.28
N GLU A 14 2.52 3.96 8.03
CA GLU A 14 3.75 4.73 8.17
C GLU A 14 4.04 5.57 6.91
N VAL A 15 4.55 6.79 7.07
CA VAL A 15 5.18 7.57 5.98
C VAL A 15 6.69 7.35 6.02
N ALA A 16 7.20 6.45 5.19
CA ALA A 16 8.59 5.97 5.26
C ALA A 16 9.52 6.52 4.14
N GLY A 17 9.03 7.44 3.31
CA GLY A 17 9.69 7.89 2.08
C GLY A 17 8.68 8.36 1.03
N GLY A 18 9.01 8.18 -0.26
CA GLY A 18 8.16 8.68 -1.34
C GLY A 18 8.36 8.05 -2.71
N LEU A 19 7.43 8.36 -3.62
CA LEU A 19 7.51 7.98 -5.03
C LEU A 19 8.75 8.63 -5.67
N ALA A 20 9.59 7.82 -6.30
CA ALA A 20 10.84 8.20 -6.93
C ALA A 20 10.72 8.38 -8.45
N GLU A 21 11.79 8.92 -9.04
CA GLU A 21 12.01 8.93 -10.49
C GLU A 21 11.84 7.51 -11.05
N GLY A 22 11.00 7.37 -12.09
CA GLY A 22 10.63 6.07 -12.68
C GLY A 22 9.22 5.59 -12.34
N THR A 23 8.53 6.23 -11.40
CA THR A 23 7.09 6.03 -11.18
C THR A 23 6.28 6.58 -12.35
N VAL A 24 5.33 5.80 -12.86
CA VAL A 24 4.42 6.20 -13.95
C VAL A 24 3.03 6.47 -13.39
N LEU A 25 2.60 7.73 -13.52
CA LEU A 25 1.33 8.25 -13.00
C LEU A 25 0.55 8.91 -14.12
N ASP A 26 -0.64 8.41 -14.42
CA ASP A 26 -1.65 9.13 -15.21
C ASP A 26 -2.44 10.05 -14.29
N ARG A 27 -2.26 11.36 -14.48
CA ARG A 27 -2.87 12.42 -13.66
C ARG A 27 -4.15 13.00 -14.28
N SER A 28 -4.72 12.34 -15.29
CA SER A 28 -6.00 12.75 -15.88
C SER A 28 -7.20 12.54 -14.94
N SER A 29 -7.04 11.74 -13.88
CA SER A 29 -8.04 11.52 -12.82
C SER A 29 -7.49 11.82 -11.42
N HIS A 30 -8.39 11.94 -10.44
CA HIS A 30 -8.04 11.99 -9.01
C HIS A 30 -8.75 10.84 -8.26
N PRO A 31 -7.99 9.95 -7.59
CA PRO A 31 -6.53 9.89 -7.54
C PRO A 31 -5.90 9.54 -8.90
N PRO A 32 -4.59 9.80 -9.11
CA PRO A 32 -3.87 9.38 -10.30
C PRO A 32 -3.90 7.86 -10.47
N VAL A 33 -4.00 7.39 -11.71
CA VAL A 33 -3.86 5.96 -12.03
C VAL A 33 -2.38 5.62 -12.09
N VAL A 34 -1.97 4.57 -11.36
CA VAL A 34 -0.57 4.14 -11.26
C VAL A 34 -0.38 2.84 -12.03
N SER A 35 0.59 2.82 -12.93
CA SER A 35 0.96 1.61 -13.70
C SER A 35 2.38 1.10 -13.37
N LYS A 36 3.20 1.91 -12.69
CA LYS A 36 4.54 1.52 -12.23
C LYS A 36 4.91 2.32 -10.99
N VAL A 37 5.41 1.65 -9.95
CA VAL A 37 5.89 2.27 -8.70
C VAL A 37 7.39 2.08 -8.57
N HIS A 38 8.11 3.20 -8.46
CA HIS A 38 9.48 3.26 -7.94
C HIS A 38 9.43 3.96 -6.60
N TYR A 39 9.88 3.32 -5.53
CA TYR A 39 9.80 3.87 -4.18
C TYR A 39 11.18 4.09 -3.59
N ARG A 40 11.41 5.28 -3.03
CA ARG A 40 12.62 5.62 -2.29
C ARG A 40 12.30 5.55 -0.80
N VAL A 41 12.99 4.66 -0.10
CA VAL A 41 12.94 4.57 1.36
C VAL A 41 13.87 5.64 1.94
N GLU A 42 13.37 6.44 2.87
CA GLU A 42 14.14 7.50 3.54
C GLU A 42 14.32 7.24 5.03
N GLY A 43 13.31 6.66 5.69
CA GLY A 43 13.33 6.42 7.12
C GLY A 43 12.24 5.45 7.53
N TRP A 44 12.41 4.18 7.16
CA TRP A 44 11.44 3.12 7.49
C TRP A 44 11.69 2.54 8.87
N LEU A 45 10.68 2.59 9.73
CA LEU A 45 10.69 2.11 11.12
C LEU A 45 10.30 0.64 11.25
N GLY A 46 9.78 0.05 10.17
CA GLY A 46 9.54 -1.38 10.07
C GLY A 46 8.07 -1.76 9.94
N ASP A 47 7.15 -0.81 9.79
CA ASP A 47 5.73 -1.10 9.70
C ASP A 47 5.39 -1.96 8.47
N ALA A 48 4.28 -2.69 8.60
CA ALA A 48 3.81 -3.59 7.55
C ALA A 48 3.06 -2.88 6.41
N LEU A 49 2.60 -1.65 6.66
CA LEU A 49 1.81 -0.83 5.75
C LEU A 49 2.41 0.58 5.70
N ILE A 50 2.79 1.02 4.51
CA ILE A 50 3.33 2.35 4.24
C ILE A 50 2.33 3.09 3.35
N GLU A 51 2.06 4.36 3.66
CA GLU A 51 1.29 5.24 2.78
C GLU A 51 2.18 6.07 1.87
N SER A 52 1.83 6.12 0.58
CA SER A 52 2.47 7.02 -0.39
C SER A 52 1.49 7.35 -1.50
N PHE A 53 0.78 8.47 -1.36
CA PHE A 53 -0.31 8.81 -2.26
C PHE A 53 0.11 8.74 -3.75
N PRO A 54 -0.62 8.00 -4.62
CA PRO A 54 -1.95 7.42 -4.40
C PRO A 54 -1.98 5.92 -4.08
N VAL A 55 -0.86 5.34 -3.64
CA VAL A 55 -0.71 3.91 -3.37
C VAL A 55 -0.37 3.64 -1.90
N PHE A 56 -0.44 2.37 -1.52
CA PHE A 56 0.14 1.86 -0.30
C PHE A 56 1.20 0.82 -0.66
N LEU A 57 2.26 0.74 0.14
CA LEU A 57 3.18 -0.40 0.08
C LEU A 57 2.87 -1.32 1.25
N LEU A 58 2.85 -2.62 0.98
CA LEU A 58 2.51 -3.63 1.96
C LEU A 58 3.64 -4.66 2.02
N ARG A 59 4.02 -5.08 3.23
CA ARG A 59 4.87 -6.26 3.40
C ARG A 59 4.16 -7.50 2.86
N GLN A 60 4.92 -8.42 2.28
CA GLN A 60 4.39 -9.64 1.67
C GLN A 60 3.58 -10.49 2.67
N GLU A 61 4.01 -10.54 3.93
CA GLU A 61 3.33 -11.28 4.99
C GLU A 61 1.94 -10.71 5.31
N ALA A 62 1.81 -9.38 5.29
CA ALA A 62 0.52 -8.72 5.48
C ALA A 62 -0.41 -8.97 4.29
N TRP A 63 0.10 -8.99 3.06
CA TRP A 63 -0.69 -9.38 1.89
C TRP A 63 -1.20 -10.82 1.99
N ASN A 64 -0.36 -11.75 2.46
CA ASN A 64 -0.76 -13.14 2.63
C ASN A 64 -1.96 -13.27 3.59
N ALA A 65 -1.99 -12.46 4.66
CA ALA A 65 -3.14 -12.41 5.57
C ALA A 65 -4.39 -11.82 4.89
N VAL A 66 -4.27 -10.74 4.12
CA VAL A 66 -5.37 -10.15 3.33
C VAL A 66 -6.02 -11.19 2.40
N VAL A 67 -5.20 -11.98 1.72
CA VAL A 67 -5.66 -13.07 0.83
C VAL A 67 -6.32 -14.20 1.62
N ALA A 68 -5.71 -14.63 2.72
CA ALA A 68 -6.23 -15.72 3.55
C ALA A 68 -7.62 -15.40 4.14
N GLU A 69 -7.87 -14.14 4.47
CA GLU A 69 -9.16 -13.64 4.97
C GLU A 69 -10.18 -13.33 3.85
N GLY A 70 -9.80 -13.50 2.57
CA GLY A 70 -10.70 -13.29 1.43
C GLY A 70 -11.09 -11.82 1.20
N LEU A 71 -10.24 -10.87 1.59
CA LEU A 71 -10.52 -9.44 1.42
C LEU A 71 -10.34 -9.03 -0.06
N THR A 72 -11.31 -8.29 -0.60
CA THR A 72 -11.39 -7.96 -2.05
C THR A 72 -11.30 -6.46 -2.38
N GLY A 73 -11.15 -5.61 -1.36
CA GLY A 73 -11.10 -4.15 -1.53
C GLY A 73 -9.76 -3.60 -2.04
N ALA A 74 -8.79 -4.46 -2.35
CA ALA A 74 -7.45 -4.08 -2.79
C ALA A 74 -6.97 -4.98 -3.92
N ARG A 75 -6.05 -4.45 -4.74
CA ARG A 75 -5.31 -5.20 -5.76
C ARG A 75 -3.82 -5.03 -5.50
N ILE A 76 -3.06 -6.11 -5.66
CA ILE A 76 -1.60 -6.05 -5.60
C ILE A 76 -1.00 -5.75 -6.98
N ASP A 77 0.09 -5.00 -6.96
CA ASP A 77 0.98 -4.77 -8.09
C ASP A 77 2.43 -4.73 -7.58
N HIS A 78 3.40 -4.81 -8.49
CA HIS A 78 4.80 -4.74 -8.12
C HIS A 78 5.28 -3.30 -7.92
N ALA A 79 6.11 -3.11 -6.89
CA ALA A 79 6.88 -1.90 -6.66
C ALA A 79 8.38 -2.23 -6.69
N GLU A 80 9.16 -1.38 -7.33
CA GLU A 80 10.62 -1.46 -7.32
C GLU A 80 11.15 -0.54 -6.21
N ILE A 81 12.02 -1.09 -5.35
CA ILE A 81 12.72 -0.35 -4.30
C ILE A 81 14.22 -0.44 -4.59
N PRO A 82 14.80 0.57 -5.26
CA PRO A 82 16.23 0.58 -5.56
C PRO A 82 17.08 0.65 -4.28
N PRO A 83 18.28 0.03 -4.26
CA PRO A 83 19.24 0.26 -3.20
C PRO A 83 19.71 1.73 -3.21
N VAL A 84 19.99 2.25 -2.01
CA VAL A 84 20.50 3.61 -1.79
C VAL A 84 22.00 3.69 -2.02
#